data_AF-A0A699KDU8-F1
#
_entry.id   AF-A0A699KDU8-F1
#
_cell.length_a   1.000
_cell.length_b   1.000
_cell.length_c   1.000
_cell.angle_alpha   90.00
_cell.angle_beta   90.00
_cell.angle_gamma   90.00
#
_symmetry.space_group_name_H-M   'P 1'
#
loop_
_entity.id
_entity.type
_entity.pdbx_description
1 polymer ?
#
loop_
_entity_poly.entity_id
_entity_poly.type
_entity_poly.pdbx_seq_one_letter_code
_entity_poly.pdbx_strand_id
1 'polypeptide(L)'
;MNLREIHKIRNWELTTPWTGAQVNLPVIYVVGDEDMVYTTPGLKEYVHGGGFKKDVPLLHDIVVMEGVGHFLNQEKPQECTAIIHDFIKKF
;
A
#
# COMPACT_ATOMS: atom_id res chain seq x y z
N MET A 1 -37.44 6.64 -2.99
CA MET A 1 -36.10 6.74 -2.38
C MET A 1 -35.10 6.79 -3.54
N ASN A 2 -34.41 7.93 -3.72
CA ASN A 2 -33.50 8.14 -4.85
C ASN A 2 -32.13 7.53 -4.51
N LEU A 3 -31.63 6.61 -5.34
CA LEU A 3 -30.33 5.95 -5.17
C LEU A 3 -29.12 6.90 -5.30
N ARG A 4 -29.34 8.19 -5.60
CA ARG A 4 -28.29 9.22 -5.71
C ARG A 4 -27.78 9.78 -4.38
N GLU A 5 -28.33 9.34 -3.25
CA GLU A 5 -27.96 9.77 -1.89
C GLU A 5 -27.18 8.69 -1.12
N ILE A 6 -26.62 7.68 -1.81
CA ILE A 6 -25.65 6.77 -1.19
C ILE A 6 -24.38 7.58 -0.98
N HIS A 7 -24.16 8.01 0.26
CA HIS A 7 -22.95 8.62 0.83
C HIS A 7 -21.84 8.83 -0.21
N LYS A 8 -21.89 9.94 -0.95
CA LYS A 8 -20.79 10.35 -1.83
C LYS A 8 -19.53 10.39 -0.97
N ILE A 9 -18.64 9.43 -1.16
CA ILE A 9 -17.36 9.42 -0.46
C ILE A 9 -16.59 10.59 -1.06
N ARG A 10 -16.61 11.74 -0.37
CA ARG A 10 -16.06 13.01 -0.85
C ARG A 10 -14.69 12.84 -1.49
N ASN A 11 -13.82 12.04 -0.87
CA ASN A 11 -12.48 11.79 -1.41
C ASN A 11 -12.54 11.06 -2.75
N TRP A 12 -13.42 10.08 -2.94
CA TRP A 12 -13.59 9.36 -4.22
C TRP A 12 -14.02 10.29 -5.35
N GLU A 13 -14.99 11.19 -5.09
CA GLU A 13 -15.42 12.16 -6.11
C GLU A 13 -14.29 13.14 -6.43
N LEU A 14 -13.64 13.67 -5.40
CA LEU A 14 -12.55 14.63 -5.55
C LEU A 14 -11.33 14.02 -6.24
N THR A 15 -11.07 12.72 -6.10
CA THR A 15 -9.90 12.07 -6.73
C THR A 15 -10.12 11.65 -8.19
N THR A 16 -11.29 11.93 -8.78
CA THR A 16 -11.57 11.65 -10.21
C THR A 16 -10.47 12.14 -11.18
N PRO A 17 -9.89 13.35 -11.04
CA PRO A 17 -8.84 13.83 -11.94
C PRO A 17 -7.56 12.96 -11.97
N TRP A 18 -7.35 12.12 -10.96
CA TRP A 18 -6.19 11.22 -10.87
C TRP A 18 -6.47 9.80 -11.38
N THR A 19 -7.61 9.58 -12.04
CA THR A 19 -7.93 8.28 -12.64
C THR A 19 -6.84 7.87 -13.63
N GLY A 20 -6.19 6.72 -13.37
CA GLY A 20 -5.11 6.18 -14.19
C GLY A 20 -3.76 6.90 -14.06
N ALA A 21 -3.65 7.89 -13.17
CA ALA A 21 -2.37 8.52 -12.86
C ALA A 21 -1.44 7.56 -12.11
N GLN A 22 -0.14 7.67 -12.38
CA GLN A 22 0.90 6.85 -11.73
C GLN A 22 1.60 7.63 -10.62
N VAL A 23 2.07 6.91 -9.59
CA VAL A 23 2.98 7.45 -8.58
C VAL A 23 4.41 7.27 -9.07
N ASN A 24 5.04 8.37 -9.50
CA ASN A 24 6.38 8.39 -10.12
C ASN A 24 7.51 8.71 -9.13
N LEU A 25 7.37 8.28 -7.88
CA LEU A 25 8.42 8.40 -6.85
C LEU A 25 8.92 7.01 -6.46
N PRO A 26 10.19 6.87 -6.03
CA PRO A 26 10.68 5.63 -5.45
C PRO A 26 9.85 5.23 -4.23
N VAL A 27 9.34 4.00 -4.22
CA VAL A 27 8.50 3.46 -3.13
C VAL A 27 9.04 2.11 -2.67
N ILE A 28 9.01 1.87 -1.36
CA ILE A 28 9.10 0.53 -0.77
C ILE A 28 7.77 0.24 -0.06
N TYR A 29 7.24 -0.97 -0.24
CA TYR A 29 6.01 -1.40 0.44
C TYR A 29 6.34 -2.48 1.45
N VAL A 30 5.96 -2.26 2.71
CA VAL A 30 6.22 -3.16 3.84
C VAL A 30 4.90 -3.44 4.53
N VAL A 31 4.60 -4.72 4.76
CA VAL A 31 3.32 -5.15 5.33
C VAL A 31 3.48 -6.42 6.15
N GLY A 32 2.69 -6.57 7.21
CA GLY A 32 2.58 -7.83 7.94
C GLY A 32 1.70 -8.85 7.20
N ASP A 33 2.01 -10.14 7.29
CA ASP A 33 1.21 -11.20 6.66
C ASP A 33 -0.17 -11.41 7.32
N GLU A 34 -0.31 -11.06 8.59
CA GLU A 34 -1.55 -11.08 9.38
C GLU A 34 -2.31 -9.74 9.33
N ASP A 35 -1.82 -8.73 8.59
CA ASP A 35 -2.50 -7.44 8.47
C ASP A 35 -3.89 -7.62 7.81
N MET A 36 -4.93 -7.14 8.51
CA MET A 36 -6.32 -7.16 8.06
C MET A 36 -6.55 -6.46 6.71
N VAL A 37 -5.76 -5.43 6.40
CA VAL A 37 -5.78 -4.76 5.09
C VAL A 37 -5.19 -5.70 4.05
N TYR A 38 -3.98 -6.23 4.31
CA TYR A 38 -3.27 -7.14 3.38
C TYR A 38 -4.05 -8.42 3.06
N THR A 39 -4.85 -8.90 4.01
CA THR A 39 -5.69 -10.09 3.87
C THR A 39 -7.07 -9.82 3.26
N THR A 40 -7.38 -8.55 2.92
CA THR A 40 -8.60 -8.20 2.19
C THR A 40 -8.62 -8.86 0.81
N PRO A 41 -9.77 -9.45 0.36
CA PRO A 41 -9.86 -10.10 -0.93
C PRO A 41 -9.41 -9.20 -2.09
N GLY A 42 -8.54 -9.71 -2.97
CA GLY A 42 -8.04 -9.00 -4.14
C GLY A 42 -6.74 -8.20 -3.90
N LEU A 43 -6.37 -7.92 -2.65
CA LEU A 43 -5.20 -7.08 -2.39
C LEU A 43 -3.88 -7.81 -2.65
N LYS A 44 -3.77 -9.09 -2.26
CA LYS A 44 -2.56 -9.88 -2.56
C LYS A 44 -2.37 -10.04 -4.06
N GLU A 45 -3.45 -10.25 -4.81
CA GLU A 45 -3.44 -10.32 -6.26
C GLU A 45 -3.04 -8.98 -6.91
N TYR A 46 -3.49 -7.85 -6.36
CA TYR A 46 -3.08 -6.53 -6.84
C TYR A 46 -1.60 -6.25 -6.57
N VAL A 47 -1.14 -6.52 -5.34
CA VAL A 47 0.23 -6.30 -4.88
C VAL A 47 1.23 -7.15 -5.68
N HIS A 48 0.95 -8.44 -5.85
CA HIS A 48 1.88 -9.40 -6.47
C HIS A 48 1.60 -9.67 -7.95
N GLY A 49 0.39 -9.42 -8.44
CA GLY A 49 -0.04 -9.69 -9.82
C GLY A 49 0.30 -8.58 -10.83
N GLY A 50 1.15 -7.62 -10.43
CA GLY A 50 1.63 -6.54 -11.31
C GLY A 50 0.74 -5.30 -11.38
N GLY A 51 -0.47 -5.33 -10.82
CA GLY A 51 -1.34 -4.15 -10.72
C GLY A 51 -0.68 -3.02 -9.94
N PHE A 52 -0.10 -3.33 -8.79
CA PHE A 52 0.58 -2.33 -7.96
C PHE A 52 1.81 -1.73 -8.64
N LYS A 53 2.62 -2.56 -9.30
CA LYS A 53 3.79 -2.10 -10.07
C LYS A 53 3.41 -1.26 -11.29
N LYS A 54 2.24 -1.51 -11.89
CA LYS A 54 1.69 -0.70 -13.00
C LYS A 54 1.34 0.71 -12.52
N ASP A 55 0.72 0.84 -11.35
CA ASP A 55 0.30 2.13 -10.80
C ASP A 55 1.46 2.88 -10.10
N VAL A 56 2.47 2.14 -9.61
CA VAL A 56 3.69 2.65 -8.98
C VAL A 56 4.93 2.11 -9.71
N PRO A 57 5.32 2.69 -10.86
CA PRO A 57 6.40 2.15 -11.71
C PRO A 57 7.75 2.03 -10.99
N LEU A 58 8.01 2.91 -10.01
CA LEU A 58 9.25 2.93 -9.23
C LEU A 58 9.12 2.22 -7.86
N LEU A 59 8.17 1.29 -7.73
CA LEU A 59 8.11 0.37 -6.58
C LEU A 59 9.36 -0.52 -6.56
N HIS A 60 10.19 -0.41 -5.53
CA HIS A 60 11.42 -1.18 -5.35
C HIS A 60 11.12 -2.61 -4.90
N ASP A 61 10.80 -2.76 -3.62
CA ASP A 61 10.62 -4.06 -2.97
C ASP A 61 9.24 -4.11 -2.30
N ILE A 62 8.66 -5.32 -2.28
CA ILE A 62 7.51 -5.68 -1.46
C ILE A 62 8.03 -6.59 -0.35
N VAL A 63 7.97 -6.11 0.88
CA VAL A 63 8.41 -6.84 2.08
C VAL A 63 7.17 -7.31 2.84
N VAL A 64 7.03 -8.63 2.98
CA VAL A 64 5.96 -9.26 3.77
C VAL A 64 6.58 -9.86 5.02
N MET A 65 6.19 -9.36 6.19
CA MET A 65 6.74 -9.76 7.48
C MET A 65 5.89 -10.86 8.09
N GLU A 66 6.48 -12.05 8.29
CA GLU A 66 5.79 -13.22 8.86
C GLU A 66 5.47 -13.03 10.35
N GLY A 67 4.24 -13.41 10.73
CA GLY A 67 3.70 -13.34 12.07
C GLY A 67 3.54 -11.91 12.58
N VAL A 68 3.27 -10.96 11.67
CA VAL A 68 3.14 -9.53 12.00
C VAL A 68 1.78 -9.04 11.56
N GLY A 69 1.10 -8.35 12.48
CA GLY A 69 -0.20 -7.74 12.26
C GLY A 69 -0.12 -6.35 11.64
N HIS A 70 -1.14 -5.55 11.92
CA HIS A 70 -1.30 -4.22 11.34
C HIS A 70 -0.28 -3.19 11.85
N PHE A 71 0.20 -3.35 13.09
CA PHE A 71 1.07 -2.37 13.74
C PHE A 71 2.55 -2.79 13.69
N LEU A 72 3.03 -3.19 12.50
CA LEU A 72 4.39 -3.70 12.28
C LEU A 72 5.51 -2.79 12.83
N ASN A 73 5.31 -1.48 12.78
CA ASN A 73 6.27 -0.50 13.31
C ASN A 73 6.38 -0.53 14.85
N GLN A 74 5.41 -1.12 15.56
CA GLN A 74 5.46 -1.35 17.01
C GLN A 74 5.76 -2.81 17.35
N GLU A 75 5.30 -3.76 16.53
CA GLU A 75 5.55 -5.19 16.73
C GLU A 75 7.01 -5.58 16.42
N LYS A 76 7.61 -4.99 15.37
CA LYS A 76 9.01 -5.19 14.98
C LYS A 76 9.71 -3.84 14.70
N PRO A 77 9.87 -2.97 15.70
CA PRO A 77 10.36 -1.60 15.50
C PRO A 77 11.79 -1.53 14.95
N GLN A 78 12.66 -2.45 15.36
CA GLN A 78 14.05 -2.50 14.88
C GLN A 78 14.12 -2.86 13.39
N GLU A 79 13.35 -3.86 12.97
CA GLU A 79 13.29 -4.29 11.57
C GLU A 79 12.71 -3.19 10.68
N CYS A 80 11.62 -2.54 11.11
CA CYS A 80 11.04 -1.41 10.39
C CYS A 80 12.03 -0.24 10.24
N THR A 81 12.74 0.09 11.32
CA THR A 81 13.74 1.17 11.30
C THR A 81 14.91 0.84 10.38
N ALA A 82 15.38 -0.41 10.38
CA ALA A 82 16.44 -0.87 9.48
C ALA A 82 16.01 -0.78 8.02
N ILE A 83 14.80 -1.24 7.68
CA ILE A 83 14.25 -1.15 6.32
C ILE A 83 14.17 0.31 5.85
N ILE A 84 13.66 1.21 6.70
CA ILE A 84 13.57 2.65 6.37
C ILE A 84 14.96 3.23 6.13
N HIS A 85 15.90 3.00 7.05
CA HIS A 85 17.27 3.52 6.97
C HIS A 85 17.99 3.02 5.72
N ASP A 86 17.87 1.73 5.40
CA ASP A 86 18.52 1.13 4.24
C ASP A 86 17.87 1.59 2.93
N PHE A 87 16.56 1.84 2.91
CA PHE A 87 15.87 2.37 1.73
C PHE A 87 16.29 3.81 1.44
N ILE A 88 16.26 4.71 2.44
CA ILE A 88 16.60 6.13 2.22
C ILE A 88 18.07 6.33 1.85
N LYS A 89 18.97 5.45 2.31
CA LYS A 89 20.40 5.47 1.96
C LYS A 89 20.72 5.16 0.50
N LYS A 90 19.75 4.67 -0.27
CA LYS A 90 19.92 4.42 -1.71
C LYS A 90 19.92 5.71 -2.54
N PHE A 91 19.62 6.86 -1.92
CA PHE A 91 19.52 8.19 -2.53
C PHE A 91 20.38 9.20 -1.77
#